data_AF-A0A9D9ADZ0-F1
#
_entry.id   AF-A0A9D9ADZ0-F1
#
_cell.length_a   1.000
_cell.length_b   1.000
_cell.length_c   1.000
_cell.angle_alpha   90.00
_cell.angle_beta   90.00
_cell.angle_gamma   90.00
#
_symmetry.space_group_name_H-M   'P 1'
#
loop_
_entity.id
_entity.type
_entity.pdbx_description
1 polymer ?
#
loop_
_entity_poly.entity_id
_entity_poly.type
_entity_poly.pdbx_seq_one_letter_code
_entity_poly.pdbx_strand_id
1 'polypeptide(L)'
;HRVFQSRLGRVEVYNPIPAPDGRTAPGPHTHILPDLLASGRTHSANVPVPPGHVPVLHFCPPNPILQREGEAAPTLDRGRMAAFDALLDRFGEVELEAAKRLARDDVRAGSPPPDTIGLSRRERTAIRVALRKLAACSPGNAAVARWQAAFETQPAIPPVA
;
A
#
# COMPACT_ATOMS: atom_id res chain seq x y z
N HIS A 1 5.69 -0.64 -30.43
CA HIS A 1 5.14 -1.16 -29.14
C HIS A 1 6.20 -2.07 -28.52
N ARG A 2 6.16 -2.27 -27.20
CA ARG A 2 7.09 -3.14 -26.47
C ARG A 2 6.34 -4.38 -25.99
N VAL A 3 6.99 -5.54 -26.04
CA VAL A 3 6.39 -6.82 -25.68
C VAL A 3 7.23 -7.48 -24.61
N PHE A 4 6.60 -7.86 -23.50
CA PHE A 4 7.20 -8.65 -22.43
C PHE A 4 6.49 -9.99 -22.40
N GLN A 5 7.24 -11.06 -22.56
CA GLN A 5 6.70 -12.41 -22.58
C GLN A 5 7.44 -13.27 -21.56
N SER A 6 6.67 -13.98 -20.74
CA SER A 6 7.16 -14.96 -19.78
C SER A 6 6.25 -16.18 -19.78
N ARG A 7 6.56 -17.18 -18.95
CA ARG A 7 5.68 -18.34 -18.76
C ARG A 7 4.31 -17.98 -18.16
N LEU A 8 4.17 -16.79 -17.56
CA LEU A 8 2.92 -16.34 -16.96
C LEU A 8 2.02 -15.57 -17.93
N GLY A 9 2.54 -15.13 -19.07
CA GLY A 9 1.75 -14.41 -20.05
C GLY A 9 2.54 -13.42 -20.89
N ARG A 10 1.79 -12.57 -21.59
CA ARG A 10 2.29 -11.58 -22.53
C ARG A 10 1.68 -10.22 -22.19
N VAL A 11 2.54 -9.23 -22.02
CA VAL A 11 2.16 -7.83 -21.81
C VAL A 11 2.62 -7.01 -23.00
N GLU A 12 1.68 -6.28 -23.59
CA GLU A 12 1.93 -5.41 -24.73
C GLU A 12 1.76 -3.96 -24.33
N VAL A 13 2.81 -3.18 -24.55
CA VAL A 13 2.87 -1.78 -24.14
C VAL A 13 2.96 -0.91 -25.37
N TYR A 14 1.85 -0.26 -25.66
CA TYR A 14 1.68 0.61 -26.82
C TYR A 14 2.07 2.06 -26.55
N ASN A 15 2.03 2.49 -25.29
CA ASN A 15 2.45 3.83 -24.88
C ASN A 15 3.91 4.09 -25.28
N PRO A 16 4.29 5.32 -25.67
CA PRO A 16 5.70 5.67 -25.89
C PRO A 16 6.50 5.64 -24.57
N ILE A 17 7.83 5.51 -24.67
CA ILE A 17 8.70 5.82 -23.52
C ILE A 17 8.82 7.35 -23.48
N PRO A 18 8.53 8.02 -22.35
CA PRO A 18 8.69 9.45 -22.26
C PRO A 18 10.17 9.85 -22.40
N ALA A 19 10.43 11.06 -22.87
CA ALA A 19 11.74 11.69 -22.74
C ALA A 19 12.15 11.76 -21.24
N PRO A 20 13.43 11.97 -20.89
CA PRO A 20 13.87 12.01 -19.49
C PRO A 20 13.04 12.93 -18.58
N ASP A 21 12.61 14.09 -19.10
CA ASP A 21 11.76 15.06 -18.38
C ASP A 21 10.26 14.96 -18.78
N GLY A 22 9.92 13.94 -19.57
CA GLY A 22 8.59 13.71 -20.09
C GLY A 22 7.67 13.06 -19.06
N ARG A 23 6.39 13.44 -19.08
CA ARG A 23 5.37 12.77 -18.25
C ARG A 23 5.03 11.41 -18.83
N THR A 24 4.95 10.41 -17.95
CA THR A 24 4.46 9.08 -18.34
C THR A 24 2.96 9.15 -18.64
N ALA A 25 2.56 8.66 -19.81
CA ALA A 25 1.16 8.60 -20.20
C ALA A 25 0.39 7.62 -19.28
N PRO A 26 -0.90 7.89 -18.99
CA PRO A 26 -1.73 6.97 -18.23
C PRO A 26 -1.85 5.61 -18.95
N GLY A 27 -2.05 4.55 -18.17
CA GLY A 27 -2.15 3.18 -18.67
C GLY A 27 -0.81 2.41 -18.66
N PRO A 28 -0.75 1.24 -19.32
CA PRO A 28 0.43 0.38 -19.29
C PRO A 28 1.69 1.12 -19.75
N HIS A 29 2.72 1.11 -18.93
CA HIS A 29 4.02 1.70 -19.24
C HIS A 29 5.13 0.84 -18.60
N THR A 30 6.37 1.14 -18.97
CA THR A 30 7.54 0.32 -18.62
C THR A 30 8.62 1.22 -18.04
N HIS A 31 9.14 0.87 -16.87
CA HIS A 31 10.35 1.46 -16.31
C HIS A 31 11.52 0.53 -16.55
N ILE A 32 12.27 0.76 -17.63
CA ILE A 32 13.50 0.01 -17.94
C ILE A 32 14.68 0.93 -17.63
N LEU A 33 15.39 0.64 -16.54
CA LEU A 33 16.56 1.40 -16.12
C LEU A 33 17.81 0.56 -16.35
N PRO A 34 18.70 0.93 -17.30
CA PRO A 34 19.90 0.15 -17.64
C PRO A 34 20.76 -0.21 -16.42
N ASP A 35 20.96 0.74 -15.49
CA ASP A 35 21.77 0.52 -14.29
C ASP A 35 21.16 -0.55 -13.36
N LEU A 36 19.82 -0.63 -13.29
CA LEU A 36 19.15 -1.67 -12.53
C LEU A 36 19.29 -3.04 -13.20
N LEU A 37 19.24 -3.10 -14.53
CA LEU A 37 19.47 -4.34 -15.27
C LEU A 37 20.90 -4.83 -15.13
N ALA A 38 21.88 -3.91 -15.22
CA ALA A 38 23.30 -4.23 -15.06
C ALA A 38 23.63 -4.81 -13.67
N SER A 39 22.82 -4.49 -12.64
CA SER A 39 22.98 -5.07 -11.31
C SER A 39 22.72 -6.58 -11.22
N GLY A 40 22.11 -7.20 -12.25
CA GLY A 40 21.79 -8.63 -12.28
C GLY A 40 20.75 -9.08 -11.24
N ARG A 41 20.17 -8.15 -10.47
CA ARG A 41 19.13 -8.47 -9.49
C ARG A 41 17.82 -8.83 -10.19
N THR A 42 17.17 -9.88 -9.69
CA THR A 42 15.86 -10.30 -10.19
C THR A 42 14.72 -9.45 -9.62
N HIS A 43 14.93 -8.77 -8.50
CA HIS A 43 13.96 -7.93 -7.82
C HIS A 43 14.64 -6.88 -6.93
N SER A 44 13.85 -5.93 -6.42
CA SER A 44 14.32 -4.98 -5.41
C SER A 44 14.73 -5.71 -4.14
N ALA A 45 15.87 -5.31 -3.55
CA ALA A 45 16.37 -5.86 -2.29
C ALA A 45 15.40 -5.70 -1.10
N ASN A 46 14.38 -4.85 -1.24
CA ASN A 46 13.38 -4.60 -0.21
C ASN A 46 12.14 -5.51 -0.34
N VAL A 47 12.04 -6.33 -1.39
CA VAL A 47 10.93 -7.28 -1.53
C VAL A 47 11.33 -8.58 -0.81
N PRO A 48 10.60 -9.00 0.23
CA PRO A 48 10.92 -10.23 0.96
C PRO A 48 10.56 -11.44 0.10
N VAL A 49 11.56 -12.04 -0.55
CA VAL A 49 11.40 -13.27 -1.34
C VAL A 49 12.21 -14.38 -0.67
N PRO A 50 11.57 -15.51 -0.27
CA PRO A 50 12.28 -16.62 0.34
C PRO A 50 13.37 -17.20 -0.57
N PRO A 51 14.44 -17.80 -0.01
CA PRO A 51 15.44 -18.52 -0.80
C PRO A 51 14.80 -19.55 -1.75
N GLY A 52 15.36 -19.69 -2.94
CA GLY A 52 14.84 -20.58 -3.98
C GLY A 52 13.60 -20.08 -4.71
N HIS A 53 13.08 -18.90 -4.37
CA HIS A 53 11.93 -18.28 -5.05
C HIS A 53 12.36 -17.02 -5.81
N VAL A 54 11.57 -16.67 -6.83
CA VAL A 54 11.73 -15.43 -7.61
C VAL A 54 10.35 -14.80 -7.81
N PRO A 55 10.19 -13.48 -7.65
CA PRO A 55 8.92 -12.84 -7.94
C PRO A 55 8.72 -12.85 -9.45
N VAL A 56 7.54 -13.29 -9.87
CA VAL A 56 7.19 -13.48 -11.29
C VAL A 56 6.10 -12.54 -11.75
N LEU A 57 5.25 -12.08 -10.83
CA LEU A 57 4.14 -11.17 -11.09
C LEU A 57 3.71 -10.48 -9.79
N HIS A 58 3.49 -9.17 -9.85
CA HIS A 58 2.91 -8.39 -8.75
C HIS A 58 1.55 -7.86 -9.19
N PHE A 59 0.55 -8.03 -8.32
CA PHE A 59 -0.76 -7.44 -8.49
C PHE A 59 -1.01 -6.41 -7.40
N CYS A 60 -1.50 -5.25 -7.81
CA CYS A 60 -2.04 -4.25 -6.90
C CYS A 60 -3.57 -4.32 -6.99
N PRO A 61 -4.26 -4.82 -5.95
CA PRO A 61 -5.72 -4.81 -5.93
C PRO A 61 -6.28 -3.39 -6.07
N PRO A 62 -7.50 -3.24 -6.62
CA PRO A 62 -8.12 -1.93 -6.76
C PRO A 62 -8.19 -1.18 -5.43
N ASN A 63 -7.76 0.09 -5.43
CA ASN A 63 -7.84 0.94 -4.24
C ASN A 63 -9.31 1.26 -3.93
N PRO A 64 -9.75 1.18 -2.65
CA PRO A 64 -11.13 1.47 -2.27
C PRO A 64 -11.46 2.97 -2.15
N ILE A 65 -10.45 3.84 -2.09
CA ILE A 65 -10.60 5.30 -1.93
C ILE A 65 -10.01 6.10 -3.09
N LEU A 66 -9.29 5.47 -4.03
CA LEU A 66 -8.75 6.13 -5.21
C LEU A 66 -9.38 5.55 -6.49
N GLN A 67 -9.57 6.43 -7.47
CA GLN A 67 -9.88 6.08 -8.85
C GLN A 67 -8.60 5.65 -9.59
N ARG A 68 -8.76 5.18 -10.82
CA ARG A 68 -7.68 4.60 -11.63
C ARG A 68 -6.54 5.60 -11.87
N GLU A 69 -6.89 6.88 -11.99
CA GLU A 69 -5.98 7.99 -12.26
C GLU A 69 -5.30 8.52 -10.99
N GLY A 70 -5.63 7.96 -9.81
CA GLY A 70 -5.09 8.36 -8.52
C GLY A 70 -5.92 9.42 -7.79
N GLU A 71 -6.96 9.94 -8.42
CA GLU A 71 -7.90 10.88 -7.82
C GLU A 71 -8.72 10.22 -6.70
N ALA A 72 -9.18 11.01 -5.72
CA ALA A 72 -10.06 10.52 -4.68
C ALA A 72 -11.38 10.01 -5.27
N ALA A 73 -11.80 8.80 -4.88
CA ALA A 73 -13.11 8.28 -5.24
C ALA A 73 -14.21 9.08 -4.52
N PRO A 74 -15.36 9.35 -5.16
CA PRO A 74 -16.45 10.11 -4.53
C PRO A 74 -16.99 9.44 -3.27
N THR A 75 -16.92 8.11 -3.21
CA THR A 75 -17.35 7.30 -2.07
C THR A 75 -16.38 6.15 -1.85
N LEU A 76 -16.34 5.65 -0.61
CA LEU A 76 -15.58 4.45 -0.26
C LEU A 76 -16.20 3.22 -0.93
N ASP A 77 -15.43 2.52 -1.76
CA ASP A 77 -15.82 1.21 -2.29
C ASP A 77 -15.57 0.11 -1.25
N ARG A 78 -16.63 -0.27 -0.54
CA ARG A 78 -16.58 -1.31 0.51
C ARG A 78 -16.30 -2.70 -0.06
N GLY A 79 -16.66 -2.97 -1.31
CA GLY A 79 -16.42 -4.25 -1.96
C GLY A 79 -14.93 -4.48 -2.24
N ARG A 80 -14.26 -3.47 -2.80
CA ARG A 80 -12.79 -3.49 -3.01
C ARG A 80 -12.05 -3.61 -1.69
N MET A 81 -12.51 -2.89 -0.68
CA MET A 81 -11.93 -2.95 0.66
C MET A 81 -12.03 -4.36 1.25
N ALA A 82 -13.21 -4.98 1.21
CA ALA A 82 -13.41 -6.35 1.70
C ALA A 82 -12.61 -7.38 0.91
N ALA A 83 -12.50 -7.22 -0.42
CA ALA A 83 -11.69 -8.10 -1.26
C ALA A 83 -10.19 -8.02 -0.89
N PHE A 84 -9.69 -6.82 -0.59
CA PHE A 84 -8.31 -6.64 -0.12
C PHE A 84 -8.09 -7.24 1.27
N ASP A 85 -9.05 -7.09 2.17
CA ASP A 85 -9.00 -7.72 3.50
C ASP A 85 -8.90 -9.24 3.39
N ALA A 86 -9.68 -9.87 2.52
CA ALA A 86 -9.63 -11.32 2.32
C ALA A 86 -8.25 -11.81 1.83
N LEU A 87 -7.53 -10.99 1.05
CA LEU A 87 -6.14 -11.30 0.65
C LEU A 87 -5.18 -11.19 1.83
N LEU A 88 -5.33 -10.14 2.65
CA LEU A 88 -4.50 -9.93 3.84
C LEU A 88 -4.75 -10.98 4.93
N ASP A 89 -6.00 -11.39 5.14
CA ASP A 89 -6.34 -12.46 6.08
C ASP A 89 -5.71 -13.80 5.66
N ARG A 90 -5.52 -14.04 4.35
CA ARG A 90 -4.95 -15.29 3.83
C ARG A 90 -3.43 -15.28 3.70
N PHE A 91 -2.86 -14.16 3.28
CA PHE A 91 -1.44 -14.06 2.88
C PHE A 91 -0.65 -13.02 3.68
N GLY A 92 -1.32 -12.23 4.50
CA GLY A 92 -0.69 -11.23 5.36
C GLY A 92 0.15 -11.88 6.46
N GLU A 93 1.13 -11.13 6.94
CA GLU A 93 1.91 -11.56 8.10
C GLU A 93 1.04 -11.49 9.36
N VAL A 94 1.00 -12.60 10.11
CA VAL A 94 0.14 -12.81 11.28
C VAL A 94 0.26 -11.64 12.27
N GLU A 95 1.49 -11.20 12.55
CA GLU A 95 1.73 -10.14 13.54
C GLU A 95 1.20 -8.77 13.09
N LEU A 96 1.25 -8.49 11.79
CA LEU A 96 0.71 -7.24 11.25
C LEU A 96 -0.82 -7.24 11.24
N GLU A 97 -1.43 -8.39 10.97
CA GLU A 97 -2.88 -8.55 11.05
C GLU A 97 -3.38 -8.53 12.50
N ALA A 98 -2.64 -9.09 13.45
CA ALA A 98 -2.88 -8.95 14.88
C ALA A 98 -2.84 -7.48 15.32
N ALA A 99 -1.81 -6.72 14.91
CA ALA A 99 -1.70 -5.29 15.23
C ALA A 99 -2.87 -4.47 14.66
N LYS A 100 -3.31 -4.76 13.42
CA LYS A 100 -4.50 -4.11 12.84
C LYS A 100 -5.78 -4.47 13.59
N ARG A 101 -5.92 -5.73 14.03
CA ARG A 101 -7.08 -6.22 14.77
C ARG A 101 -7.20 -5.55 16.13
N LEU A 102 -6.09 -5.47 16.88
CA LEU A 102 -5.99 -4.74 18.15
C LEU A 102 -6.56 -3.32 18.00
N ALA A 103 -6.05 -2.56 17.03
CA ALA A 103 -6.51 -1.18 16.82
C ALA A 103 -8.01 -1.09 16.49
N ARG A 104 -8.56 -2.03 15.70
CA ARG A 104 -10.00 -2.03 15.37
C ARG A 104 -10.86 -2.34 16.58
N ASP A 105 -10.47 -3.33 17.36
CA ASP A 105 -11.26 -3.82 18.50
C ASP A 105 -11.23 -2.80 19.64
N ASP A 106 -10.06 -2.23 19.95
CA ASP A 106 -9.92 -1.23 21.01
C ASP A 106 -10.59 0.10 20.68
N VAL A 107 -10.51 0.56 19.42
CA VAL A 107 -11.26 1.74 18.98
C VAL A 107 -12.76 1.50 19.12
N ARG A 108 -13.25 0.31 18.76
CA ARG A 108 -14.67 -0.05 18.90
C ARG A 108 -15.10 -0.10 20.36
N ALA A 109 -14.23 -0.58 21.25
CA ALA A 109 -14.46 -0.61 22.69
C ALA A 109 -14.35 0.76 23.37
N GLY A 110 -13.85 1.79 22.66
CA GLY A 110 -13.60 3.11 23.22
C GLY A 110 -12.32 3.20 24.07
N SER A 111 -11.48 2.16 24.04
CA SER A 111 -10.21 2.11 24.75
C SER A 111 -9.24 3.20 24.26
N PRO A 112 -8.41 3.78 25.14
CA PRO A 112 -7.35 4.69 24.73
C PRO A 112 -6.28 3.97 23.89
N PRO A 113 -5.54 4.70 23.04
CA PRO A 113 -4.40 4.11 22.33
C PRO A 113 -3.35 3.58 23.33
N PRO A 114 -2.75 2.41 23.07
CA PRO A 114 -1.69 1.88 23.92
C PRO A 114 -0.41 2.71 23.78
N ASP A 115 0.50 2.53 24.73
CA ASP A 115 1.88 3.01 24.55
C ASP A 115 2.54 2.27 23.36
N THR A 116 3.39 2.98 22.65
CA THR A 116 4.09 2.51 21.46
C THR A 116 5.46 1.89 21.76
N ILE A 117 5.96 1.97 23.00
CA ILE A 117 7.29 1.47 23.42
C ILE A 117 7.49 -0.02 23.06
N GLY A 118 6.45 -0.84 23.19
CA GLY A 118 6.51 -2.27 22.86
C GLY A 118 6.31 -2.63 21.39
N LEU A 119 6.02 -1.66 20.53
CA LEU A 119 5.61 -1.91 19.13
C LEU A 119 6.76 -1.67 18.15
N SER A 120 7.01 -2.66 17.30
CA SER A 120 7.91 -2.51 16.16
C SER A 120 7.43 -1.41 15.20
N ARG A 121 8.35 -0.91 14.37
CA ARG A 121 8.01 0.05 13.30
C ARG A 121 6.93 -0.51 12.36
N ARG A 122 6.94 -1.82 12.09
CA ARG A 122 6.01 -2.48 11.18
C ARG A 122 4.62 -2.57 11.79
N GLU A 123 4.51 -2.94 13.06
CA GLU A 123 3.23 -2.98 13.80
C GLU A 123 2.62 -1.59 13.91
N ARG A 124 3.40 -0.55 14.25
CA ARG A 124 2.93 0.85 14.24
C ARG A 124 2.42 1.28 12.86
N THR A 125 3.06 0.81 11.79
CA THR A 125 2.62 1.07 10.42
C THR A 125 1.30 0.34 10.13
N ALA A 126 1.17 -0.91 10.55
CA ALA A 126 -0.04 -1.68 10.39
C ALA A 126 -1.23 -1.04 11.14
N ILE A 127 -1.00 -0.55 12.37
CA ILE A 127 -1.98 0.21 13.15
C ILE A 127 -2.42 1.48 12.41
N ARG A 128 -1.48 2.31 11.92
CA ARG A 128 -1.83 3.50 11.10
C ARG A 128 -2.70 3.15 9.89
N VAL A 129 -2.39 2.05 9.20
CA VAL A 129 -3.22 1.58 8.07
C VAL A 129 -4.64 1.21 8.53
N ALA A 130 -4.78 0.51 9.66
CA ALA A 130 -6.11 0.20 10.22
C ALA A 130 -6.88 1.46 10.60
N LEU A 131 -6.23 2.45 11.22
CA LEU A 131 -6.85 3.72 11.61
C LEU A 131 -7.35 4.53 10.41
N ARG A 132 -6.56 4.62 9.33
CA ARG A 132 -6.98 5.28 8.08
C ARG A 132 -8.21 4.61 7.46
N LYS A 133 -8.24 3.28 7.50
CA LYS A 133 -9.38 2.51 7.02
C LYS A 133 -10.63 2.74 7.89
N LEU A 134 -10.48 2.79 9.22
CA LEU A 134 -11.57 3.13 10.14
C LEU A 134 -12.08 4.56 9.93
N ALA A 135 -11.18 5.52 9.75
CA ALA A 135 -11.53 6.91 9.45
C ALA A 135 -12.33 7.03 8.15
N ALA A 136 -11.93 6.28 7.11
CA ALA A 136 -12.69 6.21 5.85
C ALA A 136 -14.07 5.55 6.03
N CYS A 137 -14.21 4.57 6.92
CA CYS A 137 -15.47 3.88 7.19
C CYS A 137 -16.42 4.68 8.09
N SER A 138 -15.88 5.53 8.96
CA SER A 138 -16.59 6.29 9.99
C SER A 138 -16.00 7.69 10.15
N PRO A 139 -16.20 8.59 9.16
CA PRO A 139 -15.69 9.94 9.22
C PRO A 139 -16.18 10.67 10.48
N GLY A 140 -15.28 11.40 11.15
CA GLY A 140 -15.61 12.17 12.36
C GLY A 140 -15.67 11.36 13.67
N ASN A 141 -15.32 10.07 13.66
CA ASN A 141 -15.27 9.27 14.88
C ASN A 141 -14.14 9.75 15.83
N ALA A 142 -14.52 10.30 16.99
CA ALA A 142 -13.59 10.85 17.97
C ALA A 142 -12.60 9.81 18.54
N ALA A 143 -13.01 8.55 18.70
CA ALA A 143 -12.11 7.49 19.16
C ALA A 143 -11.01 7.21 18.12
N VAL A 144 -11.37 7.18 16.83
CA VAL A 144 -10.39 7.05 15.73
C VAL A 144 -9.43 8.24 15.71
N ALA A 145 -9.94 9.47 15.83
CA ALA A 145 -9.12 10.68 15.84
C ALA A 145 -8.09 10.69 16.99
N ARG A 146 -8.51 10.28 18.20
CA ARG A 146 -7.61 10.14 19.36
C ARG A 146 -6.49 9.12 19.10
N TRP A 147 -6.82 7.99 18.48
CA TRP A 147 -5.82 6.99 18.11
C TRP A 147 -4.88 7.50 17.01
N GLN A 148 -5.39 8.20 16.00
CA GLN A 148 -4.55 8.80 14.95
C GLN A 148 -3.55 9.79 15.53
N ALA A 149 -3.97 10.66 16.46
CA ALA A 149 -3.07 11.61 17.11
C ALA A 149 -1.90 10.94 17.85
N ALA A 150 -2.09 9.72 18.37
CA ALA A 150 -1.04 8.96 19.04
C ALA A 150 -0.07 8.24 18.07
N PHE A 151 -0.54 7.86 16.88
CA PHE A 151 0.23 7.00 15.95
C PHE A 151 0.71 7.69 14.68
N GLU A 152 0.08 8.79 14.28
CA GLU A 152 0.46 9.62 13.14
C GLU A 152 1.28 10.80 13.64
N THR A 153 2.60 10.71 13.51
CA THR A 153 3.44 11.91 13.60
C THR A 153 3.07 12.80 12.43
N GLN A 154 2.60 14.01 12.73
CA GLN A 154 2.36 15.03 11.71
C GLN A 154 3.68 15.21 10.93
N PRO A 155 3.73 15.01 9.60
CA PRO A 155 4.92 15.38 8.87
C PRO A 155 5.11 16.88 9.08
N ALA A 156 6.29 17.30 9.54
CA ALA A 156 6.73 18.67 9.34
C ALA A 156 6.76 18.86 7.82
N ILE A 157 5.71 19.46 7.26
CA ILE A 157 5.73 20.01 5.92
C ILE A 157 6.56 21.29 6.07
N PRO A 158 7.82 21.35 5.62
CA PRO A 158 8.49 22.65 5.56
C PRO A 158 7.63 23.57 4.68
N PRO A 159 7.51 24.87 5.02
CA PRO A 159 6.81 25.81 4.15
C PRO A 159 7.40 25.71 2.75
N VAL A 160 6.55 25.57 1.75
CA VAL A 160 6.94 25.71 0.36
C VAL A 160 7.48 27.13 0.22
N ALA A 161 8.78 27.23 -0.02
CA ALA A 161 9.48 28.48 -0.30
C ALA A 161 9.11 29.01 -1.69
#